data_AF-A0A1M5TNL0-F1
#
_entry.id   AF-A0A1M5TNL0-F1
#
_cell.length_a   1.000
_cell.length_b   1.000
_cell.length_c   1.000
_cell.angle_alpha   90.00
_cell.angle_beta   90.00
_cell.angle_gamma   90.00
#
_symmetry.space_group_name_H-M   'P 1'
#
loop_
_entity.id
_entity.type
_entity.pdbx_description
1 polymer ?
#
loop_
_entity_poly.entity_id
_entity_poly.type
_entity_poly.pdbx_seq_one_letter_code
_entity_poly.pdbx_strand_id
1 'polypeptide(L)'
;MDVTLDQAAIAAAARLLEQGQLVALPTETVYGLGADAENPQAVARIYAAKGRPQDHPVIVHLAPGAALDHWATDIPAAARQLADAFWPGPLTMILKRAPGIPDAVSGGQDTVGLRCPAHPVAIALLQAFKGGQGGVAAPSANKFGNVSPTTAQHVRDEFDADGSVAAILDGGQSQVGIESTIVDLSRLATHGPVLLRPGQISADAIAAVIDMLPVGADAAAPRASGTLESHYAPHTPVAMQDSAQLASTLATLAAAQRRVALVHYSDFAPTHAAIRLPAHPDGFAHALYAALRAMDTAGAELILVEAPPQDGAWLGVNDRLRRAAHGSVGIVHGLLNKRVV
;
A
#
# COMPACT_ATOMS: atom_id res chain seq x y z
N MET A 1 -11.50 -3.45 16.83
CA MET A 1 -10.63 -2.62 17.69
C MET A 1 -11.45 -1.41 18.13
N ASP A 2 -11.61 -1.21 19.44
CA ASP A 2 -12.14 0.06 19.97
C ASP A 2 -11.04 1.12 19.87
N VAL A 3 -10.92 1.75 18.70
CA VAL A 3 -10.06 2.91 18.54
C VAL A 3 -10.79 4.10 19.15
N THR A 4 -10.27 4.64 20.25
CA THR A 4 -10.82 5.86 20.85
C THR A 4 -10.54 7.04 19.92
N LEU A 5 -11.58 7.72 19.46
CA LEU A 5 -11.44 8.86 18.56
C LEU A 5 -11.06 10.12 19.35
N ASP A 6 -9.84 10.61 19.16
CA ASP A 6 -9.45 11.94 19.63
C ASP A 6 -10.01 13.01 18.67
N GLN A 7 -11.21 13.50 18.98
CA GLN A 7 -11.91 14.49 18.18
C GLN A 7 -11.15 15.81 18.06
N ALA A 8 -10.38 16.20 19.09
CA ALA A 8 -9.59 17.43 19.06
C ALA A 8 -8.42 17.30 18.09
N ALA A 9 -7.69 16.17 18.13
CA ALA A 9 -6.63 15.86 17.20
C ALA A 9 -7.14 15.76 15.75
N ILE A 10 -8.29 15.10 15.54
CA ILE A 10 -8.93 14.98 14.22
C ILE A 10 -9.30 16.35 13.66
N ALA A 11 -9.94 17.22 14.46
CA ALA A 11 -10.29 18.57 14.04
C ALA A 11 -9.05 19.44 13.76
N ALA A 12 -7.97 19.27 14.53
CA ALA A 12 -6.71 19.95 14.29
C ALA A 12 -6.05 19.49 12.98
N ALA A 13 -6.04 18.18 12.72
CA ALA A 13 -5.55 17.59 11.49
C ALA A 13 -6.34 18.06 10.26
N ALA A 14 -7.67 18.15 10.34
CA ALA A 14 -8.49 18.70 9.26
C ALA A 14 -8.10 20.15 8.92
N ARG A 15 -7.88 21.00 9.93
CA ARG A 15 -7.40 22.38 9.71
C ARG A 15 -6.01 22.44 9.09
N LEU A 16 -5.11 21.53 9.48
CA LEU A 16 -3.77 21.44 8.88
C LEU A 16 -3.85 21.09 7.39
N LEU A 17 -4.73 20.15 7.01
CA LEU A 17 -4.99 19.83 5.60
C LEU A 17 -5.53 21.05 4.83
N GLU A 18 -6.48 21.79 5.41
CA GLU A 18 -7.01 23.04 4.82
C GLU A 18 -5.94 24.12 4.65
N GLN A 19 -4.93 24.13 5.52
CA GLN A 19 -3.76 25.01 5.43
C GLN A 19 -2.68 24.50 4.45
N GLY A 20 -2.96 23.41 3.71
CA GLY A 20 -2.04 22.80 2.76
C GLY A 20 -0.85 22.07 3.40
N GLN A 21 -0.96 21.70 4.68
CA GLN A 21 0.04 20.91 5.40
C GLN A 21 -0.18 19.41 5.18
N LEU A 22 0.87 18.62 5.47
CA LEU A 22 0.81 17.16 5.38
C LEU A 22 0.34 16.56 6.70
N VAL A 23 -0.59 15.61 6.62
CA VAL A 23 -1.08 14.83 7.77
C VAL A 23 -1.00 13.35 7.43
N ALA A 24 -0.33 12.56 8.28
CA ALA A 24 -0.40 11.11 8.16
C ALA A 24 -1.65 10.57 8.87
N LEU A 25 -2.38 9.69 8.18
CA LEU A 25 -3.63 9.11 8.67
C LEU A 25 -3.62 7.57 8.59
N PRO A 26 -4.15 6.87 9.60
CA PRO A 26 -4.30 5.43 9.56
C PRO A 26 -5.44 5.06 8.61
N THR A 27 -5.28 3.99 7.83
CA THR A 27 -6.38 3.32 7.13
C THR A 27 -6.41 1.84 7.51
N GLU A 28 -7.44 1.11 7.08
CA GLU A 28 -7.50 -0.34 7.24
C GLU A 28 -6.38 -1.04 6.46
N THR A 29 -5.83 -0.42 5.40
CA THR A 29 -4.76 -1.02 4.58
C THR A 29 -3.37 -0.71 5.10
N VAL A 30 -2.96 0.56 5.03
CA VAL A 30 -1.65 1.09 5.41
C VAL A 30 -1.84 2.56 5.80
N TYR A 31 -0.90 3.15 6.53
CA TYR A 31 -0.94 4.59 6.80
C TYR A 31 -0.73 5.37 5.50
N GLY A 32 -1.53 6.42 5.31
CA GLY A 32 -1.42 7.35 4.19
C GLY A 32 -0.72 8.65 4.60
N LEU A 33 -0.06 9.32 3.66
CA LEU A 33 0.45 10.68 3.80
C LEU A 33 -0.48 11.63 3.07
N GLY A 34 -1.41 12.23 3.81
CA GLY A 34 -2.50 13.03 3.30
C GLY A 34 -2.13 14.49 3.03
N ALA A 35 -2.67 15.03 1.95
CA ALA A 35 -2.78 16.46 1.68
C ALA A 35 -4.11 16.76 0.98
N ASP A 36 -4.53 18.03 0.97
CA ASP A 36 -5.70 18.45 0.19
C ASP A 36 -5.50 18.14 -1.30
N ALA A 37 -6.35 17.25 -1.85
CA ALA A 37 -6.26 16.80 -3.23
C ALA A 37 -6.53 17.92 -4.25
N GLU A 38 -7.27 18.96 -3.87
CA GLU A 38 -7.58 20.11 -4.73
C GLU A 38 -6.52 21.22 -4.65
N ASN A 39 -5.52 21.08 -3.78
CA ASN A 39 -4.44 22.04 -3.63
C ASN A 39 -3.13 21.49 -4.25
N PRO A 40 -2.75 21.92 -5.47
CA PRO A 40 -1.55 21.43 -6.15
C PRO A 40 -0.26 21.60 -5.34
N GLN A 41 -0.15 22.67 -4.53
CA GLN A 41 1.02 22.89 -3.68
C GLN A 41 1.09 21.89 -2.53
N ALA A 42 -0.06 21.55 -1.94
CA ALA A 42 -0.14 20.54 -0.88
C ALA A 42 0.20 19.15 -1.44
N VAL A 43 -0.30 18.82 -2.64
CA VAL A 43 0.06 17.59 -3.35
C VAL A 43 1.56 17.57 -3.71
N ALA A 44 2.14 18.69 -4.14
CA ALA A 44 3.58 18.80 -4.39
C ALA A 44 4.43 18.52 -3.13
N ARG A 45 3.95 18.90 -1.93
CA ARG A 45 4.62 18.58 -0.66
C ARG A 45 4.67 17.07 -0.41
N ILE A 46 3.63 16.31 -0.78
CA ILE A 46 3.66 14.84 -0.70
C ILE A 46 4.84 14.28 -1.50
N TYR A 47 4.97 14.73 -2.76
CA TYR A 47 6.04 14.26 -3.65
C TYR A 47 7.43 14.63 -3.10
N ALA A 48 7.60 15.87 -2.63
CA ALA A 48 8.84 16.34 -2.02
C ALA A 48 9.21 15.55 -0.75
N ALA A 49 8.27 15.40 0.18
CA ALA A 49 8.49 14.66 1.43
C ALA A 49 8.87 13.20 1.17
N LYS A 50 8.24 12.55 0.19
CA LYS A 50 8.51 11.14 -0.13
C LYS A 50 9.74 10.93 -1.03
N GLY A 51 10.25 11.96 -1.69
CA GLY A 51 11.20 11.79 -2.80
C GLY A 51 10.58 11.04 -3.99
N ARG A 52 9.28 11.21 -4.20
CA ARG A 52 8.50 10.49 -5.24
C ARG A 52 8.43 11.32 -6.54
N PRO A 53 8.55 10.70 -7.73
CA PRO A 53 8.37 11.42 -8.99
C PRO A 53 6.94 11.98 -9.15
N GLN A 54 6.82 13.21 -9.65
CA GLN A 54 5.55 13.95 -9.72
C GLN A 54 4.56 13.40 -10.76
N ASP A 55 5.04 12.58 -11.70
CA ASP A 55 4.22 11.96 -12.74
C ASP A 55 3.54 10.66 -12.27
N HIS A 56 3.74 10.24 -11.01
CA HIS A 56 3.09 9.06 -10.45
C HIS A 56 1.77 9.42 -9.74
N PRO A 57 0.60 8.99 -10.23
CA PRO A 57 -0.70 9.34 -9.65
C PRO A 57 -0.86 8.90 -8.20
N VAL A 58 -1.60 9.69 -7.42
CA VAL A 58 -1.98 9.40 -6.03
C VAL A 58 -3.45 9.02 -5.93
N ILE A 59 -3.81 8.35 -4.84
CA ILE A 59 -5.21 7.95 -4.57
C ILE A 59 -5.85 9.04 -3.71
N VAL A 60 -6.98 9.56 -4.17
CA VAL A 60 -7.82 10.47 -3.39
C VAL A 60 -8.75 9.65 -2.51
N HIS A 61 -8.66 9.91 -1.20
CA HIS A 61 -9.53 9.32 -0.20
C HIS A 61 -10.72 10.25 0.05
N LEU A 62 -11.91 9.66 0.07
CA LEU A 62 -13.19 10.34 0.17
C LEU A 62 -13.95 9.89 1.42
N ALA A 63 -14.71 10.80 2.03
CA ALA A 63 -15.61 10.47 3.12
C ALA A 63 -16.73 9.50 2.64
N PRO A 64 -17.28 8.66 3.52
CA PRO A 64 -18.48 7.89 3.20
C PRO A 64 -19.62 8.83 2.77
N GLY A 65 -20.27 8.52 1.65
CA GLY A 65 -21.34 9.35 1.07
C GLY A 65 -20.87 10.55 0.23
N ALA A 66 -19.55 10.74 0.03
CA ALA A 66 -19.03 11.78 -0.85
C ALA A 66 -19.51 11.60 -2.30
N ALA A 67 -19.80 12.71 -2.97
CA ALA A 67 -20.28 12.72 -4.35
C ALA A 67 -19.14 12.35 -5.32
N LEU A 68 -19.19 11.14 -5.88
CA LEU A 68 -18.25 10.68 -6.91
C LEU A 68 -18.20 11.60 -8.13
N ASP A 69 -19.34 12.19 -8.50
CA ASP A 69 -19.51 13.06 -9.68
C ASP A 69 -18.69 14.37 -9.60
N HIS A 70 -18.26 14.77 -8.39
CA HIS A 70 -17.32 15.89 -8.23
C HIS A 70 -15.92 15.53 -8.74
N TRP A 71 -15.52 14.27 -8.54
CA TRP A 71 -14.15 13.81 -8.79
C TRP A 71 -13.97 13.16 -10.15
N ALA A 72 -15.01 12.55 -10.68
CA ALA A 72 -14.98 11.75 -11.90
C ALA A 72 -16.13 12.10 -12.86
N THR A 73 -15.88 11.89 -14.15
CA THR A 73 -16.87 11.98 -15.23
C THR A 73 -17.11 10.60 -15.83
N ASP A 74 -18.19 10.45 -16.59
CA ASP A 74 -18.54 9.21 -17.32
C ASP A 74 -18.54 7.96 -16.41
N ILE A 75 -19.02 8.12 -15.17
CA ILE A 75 -18.95 7.09 -14.14
C ILE A 75 -19.85 5.91 -14.52
N PRO A 76 -19.31 4.71 -14.79
CA PRO A 76 -20.11 3.57 -15.19
C PRO A 76 -20.96 3.04 -14.03
N ALA A 77 -22.09 2.39 -14.33
CA ALA A 77 -22.93 1.77 -13.32
C ALA A 77 -22.16 0.75 -12.45
N ALA A 78 -21.22 0.01 -13.06
CA ALA A 78 -20.32 -0.91 -12.36
C ALA A 78 -19.51 -0.23 -11.25
N ALA A 79 -19.07 1.03 -11.43
CA ALA A 79 -18.34 1.75 -10.39
C ALA A 79 -19.22 2.07 -9.18
N ARG A 80 -20.50 2.38 -9.41
CA ARG A 80 -21.48 2.62 -8.32
C ARG A 80 -21.78 1.32 -7.57
N GLN A 81 -22.00 0.22 -8.30
CA GLN A 81 -22.20 -1.11 -7.70
C GLN A 81 -21.02 -1.54 -6.82
N LEU A 82 -19.78 -1.31 -7.28
CA LEU A 82 -18.58 -1.62 -6.50
C LEU A 82 -18.40 -0.70 -5.30
N ALA A 83 -18.75 0.58 -5.41
CA ALA A 83 -18.78 1.48 -4.26
C ALA A 83 -19.80 0.98 -3.22
N ASP A 84 -21.02 0.65 -3.63
CA ASP A 84 -22.06 0.16 -2.71
C ASP A 84 -21.66 -1.15 -2.01
N ALA A 85 -20.92 -2.03 -2.70
CA ALA A 85 -20.50 -3.32 -2.17
C ALA A 85 -19.25 -3.24 -1.28
N PHE A 86 -18.28 -2.39 -1.63
CA PHE A 86 -16.94 -2.43 -1.04
C PHE A 86 -16.49 -1.12 -0.39
N TRP A 87 -17.29 -0.05 -0.45
CA TRP A 87 -17.01 1.20 0.28
C TRP A 87 -17.94 1.40 1.48
N PRO A 88 -17.39 1.83 2.64
CA PRO A 88 -15.97 2.02 2.92
C PRO A 88 -15.19 0.71 2.92
N GLY A 89 -13.97 0.70 2.35
CA GLY A 89 -13.14 -0.50 2.29
C GLY A 89 -11.93 -0.44 1.35
N PRO A 90 -11.21 -1.57 1.22
CA PRO A 90 -9.89 -1.64 0.58
C PRO A 90 -9.97 -1.80 -0.93
N LEU A 91 -10.92 -1.12 -1.58
CA LEU A 91 -11.05 -1.04 -3.03
C LEU A 91 -10.76 0.38 -3.52
N THR A 92 -9.86 0.50 -4.49
CA THR A 92 -9.61 1.74 -5.24
C THR A 92 -10.12 1.56 -6.66
N MET A 93 -10.87 2.54 -7.15
CA MET A 93 -11.36 2.58 -8.53
C MET A 93 -10.61 3.66 -9.31
N ILE A 94 -10.11 3.30 -10.49
CA ILE A 94 -9.61 4.29 -11.47
C ILE A 94 -10.76 4.65 -12.41
N LEU A 95 -11.10 5.94 -12.44
CA LEU A 95 -12.19 6.52 -13.22
C LEU A 95 -11.68 7.65 -14.09
N LYS A 96 -12.46 8.09 -15.09
CA LYS A 96 -12.17 9.32 -15.83
C LYS A 96 -12.26 10.51 -14.89
N ARG A 97 -11.20 11.33 -14.85
CA ARG A 97 -11.09 12.48 -13.96
C ARG A 97 -12.01 13.61 -14.44
N ALA A 98 -12.72 14.25 -13.51
CA ALA A 98 -13.52 15.42 -13.84
C ALA A 98 -12.61 16.63 -14.20
N PRO A 99 -13.00 17.50 -15.16
CA PRO A 99 -12.14 18.59 -15.66
C PRO A 99 -11.65 19.58 -14.61
N GLY A 100 -12.37 19.76 -13.50
CA GLY A 100 -12.01 20.67 -12.41
C GLY A 100 -10.98 20.12 -11.41
N ILE A 101 -10.71 18.82 -11.45
CA ILE A 101 -9.77 18.18 -10.52
C ILE A 101 -8.33 18.40 -10.99
N PRO A 102 -7.40 18.88 -10.15
CA PRO A 102 -6.04 19.19 -10.59
C PRO A 102 -5.27 17.99 -11.17
N ASP A 103 -4.44 18.23 -12.18
CA ASP A 103 -3.56 17.21 -12.77
C ASP A 103 -2.53 16.64 -11.77
N ALA A 104 -2.24 17.39 -10.70
CA ALA A 104 -1.28 17.00 -9.67
C ALA A 104 -1.64 15.66 -8.99
N VAL A 105 -2.94 15.33 -8.88
CA VAL A 105 -3.38 14.05 -8.28
C VAL A 105 -3.32 12.89 -9.28
N SER A 106 -3.40 13.16 -10.58
CA SER A 106 -3.42 12.14 -11.63
C SER A 106 -2.05 11.88 -12.26
N GLY A 107 -1.01 12.63 -11.88
CA GLY A 107 0.29 12.59 -12.54
C GLY A 107 0.18 13.00 -14.02
N GLY A 108 -0.72 13.95 -14.32
CA GLY A 108 -1.00 14.43 -15.68
C GLY A 108 -1.94 13.53 -16.51
N GLN A 109 -2.50 12.46 -15.94
CA GLN A 109 -3.42 11.56 -16.66
C GLN A 109 -4.86 12.12 -16.67
N ASP A 110 -5.66 11.61 -17.60
CA ASP A 110 -7.11 11.85 -17.71
C ASP A 110 -7.94 10.97 -16.74
N THR A 111 -7.27 10.23 -15.86
CA THR A 111 -7.88 9.34 -14.86
C THR A 111 -7.52 9.74 -13.45
N VAL A 112 -8.36 9.37 -12.48
CA VAL A 112 -8.16 9.59 -11.05
C VAL A 112 -8.45 8.31 -10.28
N GLY A 113 -7.61 8.02 -9.27
CA GLY A 113 -7.84 6.91 -8.35
C GLY A 113 -8.62 7.37 -7.13
N LEU A 114 -9.79 6.79 -6.89
CA LEU A 114 -10.68 7.14 -5.77
C LEU A 114 -10.84 5.96 -4.82
N ARG A 115 -10.97 6.25 -3.52
CA ARG A 115 -11.23 5.27 -2.47
C ARG A 115 -11.99 5.89 -1.31
N CYS A 116 -12.86 5.11 -0.68
CA CYS A 116 -13.41 5.44 0.65
C CYS A 116 -12.83 4.46 1.69
N PRO A 117 -11.90 4.87 2.58
CA PRO A 117 -11.25 3.97 3.53
C PRO A 117 -12.17 3.55 4.69
N ALA A 118 -12.03 2.31 5.17
CA ALA A 118 -12.80 1.73 6.28
C ALA A 118 -12.10 1.82 7.64
N HIS A 119 -11.51 2.96 7.97
CA HIS A 119 -10.89 3.16 9.27
C HIS A 119 -11.59 4.27 10.06
N PRO A 120 -12.01 4.06 11.33
CA PRO A 120 -12.77 5.05 12.09
C PRO A 120 -12.10 6.44 12.14
N VAL A 121 -10.78 6.49 12.36
CA VAL A 121 -10.01 7.74 12.37
C VAL A 121 -9.94 8.39 10.98
N ALA A 122 -9.77 7.61 9.90
CA ALA A 122 -9.77 8.18 8.55
C ALA A 122 -11.14 8.73 8.17
N ILE A 123 -12.21 7.99 8.48
CA ILE A 123 -13.60 8.42 8.24
C ILE A 123 -13.87 9.74 8.98
N ALA A 124 -13.53 9.82 10.27
CA ALA A 124 -13.73 11.02 11.06
C ALA A 124 -12.93 12.22 10.53
N LEU A 125 -11.67 12.01 10.12
CA LEU A 125 -10.86 13.06 9.49
C LEU A 125 -11.47 13.54 8.17
N LEU A 126 -11.87 12.60 7.29
CA LEU A 126 -12.45 12.91 5.99
C LEU A 126 -13.80 13.64 6.12
N GLN A 127 -14.61 13.29 7.12
CA GLN A 127 -15.86 13.99 7.43
C GLN A 127 -15.62 15.41 7.99
N ALA A 128 -14.59 15.59 8.82
CA ALA A 128 -14.24 16.90 9.36
C ALA A 128 -13.63 17.82 8.30
N PHE A 129 -12.81 17.28 7.41
CA PHE A 129 -12.11 18.04 6.37
C PHE A 129 -13.09 18.61 5.34
N LYS A 130 -13.12 19.94 5.18
CA LYS A 130 -14.05 20.65 4.27
C LYS A 130 -15.51 20.18 4.43
N GLY A 131 -15.93 19.82 5.64
CA GLY A 131 -17.28 19.32 5.93
C GLY A 131 -17.67 18.03 5.18
N GLY A 132 -16.71 17.17 4.85
CA GLY A 132 -16.96 15.89 4.17
C GLY A 132 -17.06 15.97 2.66
N GLN A 133 -16.86 17.17 2.09
CA GLN A 133 -16.93 17.39 0.64
C GLN A 133 -15.56 17.36 -0.04
N GLY A 134 -14.48 17.55 0.75
CA GLY A 134 -13.11 17.51 0.26
C GLY A 134 -12.59 16.09 0.03
N GLY A 135 -11.47 16.00 -0.68
CA GLY A 135 -10.74 14.76 -0.89
C GLY A 135 -9.30 14.89 -0.39
N VAL A 136 -8.78 13.83 0.20
CA VAL A 136 -7.41 13.79 0.71
C VAL A 136 -6.56 12.90 -0.18
N ALA A 137 -5.63 13.49 -0.92
CA ALA A 137 -4.64 12.74 -1.69
C ALA A 137 -3.69 12.05 -0.70
N ALA A 138 -3.68 10.72 -0.66
CA ALA A 138 -2.94 9.97 0.35
C ALA A 138 -2.32 8.68 -0.22
N PRO A 139 -1.10 8.74 -0.80
CA PRO A 139 -0.29 7.54 -0.97
C PRO A 139 0.23 7.02 0.37
N SER A 140 0.85 5.84 0.40
CA SER A 140 1.45 5.27 1.62
C SER A 140 2.44 6.25 2.30
N ALA A 141 2.46 6.31 3.62
CA ALA A 141 3.33 7.24 4.38
C ALA A 141 4.74 6.67 4.62
N ASN A 142 5.49 6.44 3.56
CA ASN A 142 6.91 6.07 3.58
C ASN A 142 7.69 6.85 2.52
N LYS A 143 9.02 6.92 2.64
CA LYS A 143 9.87 7.37 1.54
C LYS A 143 9.70 6.45 0.33
N PHE A 144 9.83 7.00 -0.87
CA PHE A 144 9.56 6.30 -2.12
C PHE A 144 10.45 5.05 -2.27
N GLY A 145 9.83 3.91 -2.59
CA GLY A 145 10.52 2.61 -2.69
C GLY A 145 10.53 1.78 -1.40
N ASN A 146 10.53 2.42 -0.22
CA ASN A 146 10.56 1.73 1.07
C ASN A 146 9.30 0.89 1.33
N VAL A 147 9.41 -0.03 2.29
CA VAL A 147 8.28 -0.80 2.84
C VAL A 147 7.17 0.16 3.29
N SER A 148 5.89 -0.17 3.13
CA SER A 148 4.81 0.73 3.55
C SER A 148 4.61 0.70 5.08
N PRO A 149 4.09 1.79 5.69
CA PRO A 149 3.83 1.85 7.13
C PRO A 149 2.47 1.22 7.49
N THR A 150 2.46 0.35 8.48
CA THR A 150 1.21 -0.20 9.06
C THR A 150 0.90 0.31 10.47
N THR A 151 1.73 1.19 11.03
CA THR A 151 1.58 1.78 12.37
C THR A 151 2.02 3.24 12.34
N ALA A 152 1.59 4.05 13.31
CA ALA A 152 2.07 5.43 13.44
C ALA A 152 3.59 5.50 13.68
N GLN A 153 4.15 4.53 14.40
CA GLN A 153 5.59 4.47 14.64
C GLN A 153 6.37 4.32 13.33
N HIS A 154 5.91 3.46 12.41
CA HIS A 154 6.54 3.33 11.09
C HIS A 154 6.55 4.65 10.31
N VAL A 155 5.54 5.52 10.50
CA VAL A 155 5.51 6.85 9.88
C VAL A 155 6.52 7.78 10.54
N ARG A 156 6.59 7.78 11.88
CA ARG A 156 7.58 8.57 12.65
C ARG A 156 9.01 8.24 12.24
N ASP A 157 9.32 6.95 12.13
CA ASP A 157 10.63 6.45 11.73
C ASP A 157 11.06 6.96 10.33
N GLU A 158 10.11 7.29 9.44
CA GLU A 158 10.36 7.76 8.08
C GLU A 158 10.48 9.30 7.97
N PHE A 159 9.78 10.06 8.81
CA PHE A 159 9.58 11.50 8.60
C PHE A 159 9.87 12.41 9.81
N ASP A 160 10.00 11.90 11.04
CA ASP A 160 10.21 12.79 12.21
C ASP A 160 11.51 13.59 12.08
N ALA A 161 12.54 13.02 11.43
CA ALA A 161 13.84 13.66 11.27
C ALA A 161 13.83 14.89 10.33
N ASP A 162 12.89 14.97 9.37
CA ASP A 162 12.83 16.07 8.40
C ASP A 162 11.72 17.09 8.70
N GLY A 163 10.81 16.78 9.65
CA GLY A 163 9.72 17.66 10.06
C GLY A 163 8.71 17.96 8.95
N SER A 164 8.67 17.15 7.88
CA SER A 164 7.81 17.39 6.72
C SER A 164 6.33 17.11 6.98
N VAL A 165 6.01 16.34 8.02
CA VAL A 165 4.64 15.94 8.39
C VAL A 165 4.19 16.74 9.60
N ALA A 166 3.12 17.53 9.45
CA ALA A 166 2.65 18.42 10.49
C ALA A 166 1.89 17.68 11.61
N ALA A 167 1.26 16.55 11.30
CA ALA A 167 0.60 15.69 12.29
C ALA A 167 0.56 14.24 11.84
N ILE A 168 0.66 13.31 12.80
CA ILE A 168 0.48 11.87 12.60
C ILE A 168 -0.67 11.43 13.52
N LEU A 169 -1.80 11.05 12.93
CA LEU A 169 -2.91 10.49 13.69
C LEU A 169 -2.61 9.03 14.04
N ASP A 170 -2.67 8.67 15.32
CA ASP A 170 -2.44 7.31 15.76
C ASP A 170 -3.77 6.54 15.84
N GLY A 171 -3.93 5.53 14.98
CA GLY A 171 -5.09 4.64 14.95
C GLY A 171 -4.74 3.19 15.28
N GLY A 172 -3.53 2.93 15.77
CA GLY A 172 -3.02 1.57 15.95
C GLY A 172 -2.59 0.91 14.63
N GLN A 173 -2.52 -0.42 14.63
CA GLN A 173 -2.06 -1.17 13.46
C GLN A 173 -3.16 -1.29 12.39
N SER A 174 -2.80 -1.08 11.12
CA SER A 174 -3.68 -1.35 9.99
C SER A 174 -4.17 -2.81 9.98
N GLN A 175 -5.45 -3.02 9.71
CA GLN A 175 -6.09 -4.34 9.81
C GLN A 175 -5.69 -5.29 8.67
N VAL A 176 -5.57 -4.79 7.45
CA VAL A 176 -5.22 -5.58 6.25
C VAL A 176 -3.70 -5.68 6.06
N GLY A 177 -2.95 -4.61 6.35
CA GLY A 177 -1.49 -4.60 6.32
C GLY A 177 -0.83 -4.53 4.95
N ILE A 178 -1.59 -4.66 3.85
CA ILE A 178 -1.16 -4.36 2.48
C ILE A 178 -2.12 -3.35 1.84
N GLU A 179 -1.69 -2.69 0.77
CA GLU A 179 -2.49 -1.65 0.10
C GLU A 179 -3.75 -2.20 -0.58
N SER A 180 -4.71 -1.31 -0.86
CA SER A 180 -5.98 -1.61 -1.54
C SER A 180 -5.81 -2.33 -2.88
N THR A 181 -6.81 -3.14 -3.22
CA THR A 181 -7.02 -3.60 -4.61
C THR A 181 -7.27 -2.38 -5.50
N ILE A 182 -6.68 -2.34 -6.70
CA ILE A 182 -6.93 -1.29 -7.69
C ILE A 182 -7.55 -1.91 -8.94
N VAL A 183 -8.75 -1.43 -9.31
CA VAL A 183 -9.43 -1.79 -10.56
C VAL A 183 -9.62 -0.55 -11.44
N ASP A 184 -9.27 -0.67 -12.72
CA ASP A 184 -9.56 0.32 -13.75
C ASP A 184 -10.94 0.07 -14.35
N LEU A 185 -11.76 1.12 -14.31
CA LEU A 185 -13.09 1.18 -14.90
C LEU A 185 -13.20 2.36 -15.89
N SER A 186 -12.13 3.12 -16.10
CA SER A 186 -12.11 4.29 -16.98
C SER A 186 -12.24 3.93 -18.46
N ARG A 187 -11.97 2.68 -18.82
CA ARG A 187 -12.08 2.11 -20.18
C ARG A 187 -13.11 0.98 -20.25
N LEU A 188 -14.03 0.92 -19.28
CA LEU A 188 -14.95 -0.21 -19.12
C LEU A 188 -15.72 -0.54 -20.41
N ALA A 189 -16.22 0.48 -21.12
CA ALA A 189 -17.02 0.30 -22.33
C ALA A 189 -16.25 -0.31 -23.53
N THR A 190 -14.91 -0.15 -23.58
CA THR A 190 -14.10 -0.59 -24.72
C THR A 190 -13.22 -1.81 -24.40
N HIS A 191 -12.82 -1.99 -23.15
CA HIS A 191 -11.87 -3.02 -22.76
C HIS A 191 -12.36 -3.92 -21.61
N GLY A 192 -13.40 -3.52 -20.88
CA GLY A 192 -13.81 -4.19 -19.64
C GLY A 192 -12.99 -3.76 -18.41
N PRO A 193 -13.27 -4.33 -17.23
CA PRO A 193 -12.56 -4.00 -16.00
C PRO A 193 -11.15 -4.58 -16.00
N VAL A 194 -10.17 -3.84 -15.47
CA VAL A 194 -8.77 -4.28 -15.41
C VAL A 194 -8.24 -4.24 -13.98
N LEU A 195 -7.72 -5.35 -13.49
CA LEU A 195 -7.03 -5.43 -12.20
C LEU A 195 -5.61 -4.88 -12.34
N LEU A 196 -5.40 -3.67 -11.83
CA LEU A 196 -4.08 -3.01 -11.86
C LEU A 196 -3.19 -3.41 -10.70
N ARG A 197 -3.79 -3.69 -9.53
CA ARG A 197 -3.06 -4.13 -8.34
C ARG A 197 -3.92 -5.08 -7.51
N PRO A 198 -3.47 -6.32 -7.25
CA PRO A 198 -4.15 -7.21 -6.32
C PRO A 198 -4.01 -6.71 -4.87
N GLY A 199 -5.05 -6.96 -4.08
CA GLY A 199 -5.16 -6.65 -2.67
C GLY A 199 -6.17 -7.59 -2.01
N GLN A 200 -6.81 -7.16 -0.93
CA GLN A 200 -7.77 -7.99 -0.19
C GLN A 200 -9.05 -8.32 -0.98
N ILE A 201 -9.54 -7.37 -1.80
CA ILE A 201 -10.69 -7.63 -2.67
C ILE A 201 -10.19 -8.38 -3.92
N SER A 202 -10.65 -9.61 -4.11
CA SER A 202 -10.24 -10.46 -5.23
C SER A 202 -10.93 -10.09 -6.54
N ALA A 203 -10.35 -10.56 -7.66
CA ALA A 203 -10.98 -10.42 -8.98
C ALA A 203 -12.35 -11.10 -9.04
N ASP A 204 -12.49 -12.27 -8.41
CA ASP A 204 -13.77 -13.00 -8.34
C ASP A 204 -14.82 -12.25 -7.51
N ALA A 205 -14.41 -11.60 -6.41
CA ALA A 205 -15.32 -10.78 -5.61
C ALA A 205 -15.81 -9.56 -6.39
N ILE A 206 -14.94 -8.93 -7.20
CA ILE A 206 -15.33 -7.86 -8.12
C ILE A 206 -16.31 -8.42 -9.17
N ALA A 207 -15.97 -9.56 -9.80
CA ALA A 207 -16.81 -10.18 -10.81
C ALA A 207 -18.21 -10.52 -10.31
N ALA A 208 -18.32 -10.99 -9.06
CA ALA A 208 -19.61 -11.30 -8.45
C ALA A 208 -20.54 -10.08 -8.31
N VAL A 209 -20.00 -8.86 -8.29
CA VAL A 209 -20.77 -7.61 -8.17
C VAL A 209 -21.15 -7.03 -9.52
N ILE A 210 -20.23 -7.05 -10.49
CA ILE A 210 -20.40 -6.36 -11.78
C ILE A 210 -20.60 -7.30 -12.98
N ASP A 211 -20.68 -8.61 -12.73
CA ASP A 211 -20.84 -9.68 -13.73
C ASP A 211 -19.76 -9.66 -14.83
N MET A 212 -18.55 -9.20 -14.47
CA MET A 212 -17.41 -9.10 -15.37
C MET A 212 -16.11 -9.37 -14.62
N LEU A 213 -15.38 -10.41 -15.03
CA LEU A 213 -14.08 -10.75 -14.44
C LEU A 213 -13.01 -9.73 -14.85
N PRO A 214 -12.35 -9.04 -13.90
CA PRO A 214 -11.23 -8.16 -14.24
C PRO A 214 -10.07 -8.93 -14.87
N VAL A 215 -9.57 -8.42 -15.98
CA VAL A 215 -8.37 -8.95 -16.64
C VAL A 215 -7.10 -8.30 -16.09
N GLY A 216 -5.92 -8.87 -16.33
CA GLY A 216 -4.65 -8.25 -15.97
C GLY A 216 -4.34 -7.00 -16.79
N ALA A 217 -3.47 -6.13 -16.25
CA ALA A 217 -3.07 -4.88 -16.91
C ALA A 217 -2.47 -5.10 -18.30
N ASP A 218 -2.94 -4.30 -19.27
CA ASP A 218 -2.41 -4.19 -20.63
C ASP A 218 -1.44 -3.01 -20.76
N ALA A 219 -0.78 -2.89 -21.92
CA ALA A 219 0.15 -1.78 -22.18
C ALA A 219 -0.52 -0.40 -22.21
N ALA A 220 -1.83 -0.36 -22.46
CA ALA A 220 -2.64 0.86 -22.46
C ALA A 220 -3.31 1.14 -21.10
N ALA A 221 -3.06 0.32 -20.07
CA ALA A 221 -3.60 0.55 -18.74
C ALA A 221 -3.09 1.86 -18.16
N PRO A 222 -3.95 2.64 -17.47
CA PRO A 222 -3.50 3.85 -16.81
C PRO A 222 -2.49 3.49 -15.72
N ARG A 223 -1.54 4.38 -15.49
CA ARG A 223 -0.60 4.24 -14.38
C ARG A 223 -1.39 4.29 -13.06
N ALA A 224 -0.96 3.50 -12.09
CA ALA A 224 -1.54 3.47 -10.75
C ALA A 224 -0.44 3.42 -9.68
N SER A 225 -0.80 3.72 -8.44
CA SER A 225 0.14 3.66 -7.32
C SER A 225 0.57 2.21 -7.03
N GLY A 226 1.87 1.99 -6.82
CA GLY A 226 2.42 0.69 -6.41
C GLY A 226 2.56 -0.33 -7.54
N THR A 227 2.57 0.09 -8.81
CA THR A 227 2.72 -0.81 -9.97
C THR A 227 4.17 -0.97 -10.46
N LEU A 228 5.14 -0.32 -9.82
CA LEU A 228 6.57 -0.42 -10.17
C LEU A 228 7.17 -1.79 -9.85
N GLU A 229 8.07 -2.27 -10.70
CA GLU A 229 8.74 -3.57 -10.56
C GLU A 229 9.51 -3.71 -9.25
N SER A 230 10.21 -2.65 -8.83
CA SER A 230 10.85 -2.54 -7.51
C SER A 230 10.09 -1.56 -6.63
N HIS A 231 9.50 -2.08 -5.55
CA HIS A 231 8.74 -1.31 -4.58
C HIS A 231 8.56 -2.15 -3.31
N TYR A 232 8.29 -1.51 -2.17
CA TYR A 232 8.11 -2.18 -0.88
C TYR A 232 9.39 -2.88 -0.37
N ALA A 233 10.56 -2.41 -0.83
CA ALA A 233 11.83 -3.04 -0.52
C ALA A 233 12.42 -2.45 0.77
N PRO A 234 12.81 -3.29 1.74
CA PRO A 234 13.69 -2.87 2.84
C PRO A 234 15.10 -2.56 2.31
N HIS A 235 15.95 -1.96 3.15
CA HIS A 235 17.36 -1.71 2.80
C HIS A 235 18.17 -3.02 2.71
N THR A 236 17.86 -3.97 3.59
CA THR A 236 18.42 -5.32 3.58
C THR A 236 17.84 -6.09 2.39
N PRO A 237 18.67 -6.73 1.55
CA PRO A 237 18.19 -7.51 0.41
C PRO A 237 17.16 -8.56 0.80
N VAL A 238 16.15 -8.77 -0.05
CA VAL A 238 15.07 -9.74 0.17
C VAL A 238 15.11 -10.83 -0.89
N ALA A 239 14.98 -12.09 -0.49
CA ALA A 239 14.73 -13.17 -1.43
C ALA A 239 13.61 -14.11 -0.93
N MET A 240 12.85 -14.65 -1.87
CA MET A 240 11.84 -15.69 -1.60
C MET A 240 12.39 -17.06 -2.00
N GLN A 241 12.10 -18.07 -1.19
CA GLN A 241 12.35 -19.47 -1.55
C GLN A 241 11.21 -20.37 -1.07
N ASP A 242 10.90 -21.39 -1.86
CA ASP A 242 9.97 -22.43 -1.46
C ASP A 242 10.48 -23.16 -0.21
N SER A 243 9.57 -23.61 0.65
CA SER A 243 9.89 -24.25 1.94
C SER A 243 10.87 -25.42 1.80
N ALA A 244 10.76 -26.19 0.71
CA ALA A 244 11.63 -27.33 0.42
C ALA A 244 13.11 -26.95 0.18
N GLN A 245 13.36 -25.77 -0.42
CA GLN A 245 14.71 -25.27 -0.69
C GLN A 245 15.24 -24.38 0.44
N LEU A 246 14.32 -23.77 1.19
CA LEU A 246 14.67 -22.83 2.25
C LEU A 246 15.49 -23.50 3.36
N ALA A 247 15.10 -24.71 3.79
CA ALA A 247 15.81 -25.43 4.86
C ALA A 247 17.29 -25.71 4.52
N SER A 248 17.58 -26.18 3.29
CA SER A 248 18.94 -26.47 2.84
C SER A 248 19.76 -25.19 2.62
N THR A 249 19.11 -24.13 2.15
CA THR A 249 19.73 -22.80 2.00
C THR A 249 20.14 -22.23 3.35
N LEU A 250 19.24 -22.28 4.35
CA LEU A 250 19.52 -21.84 5.71
C LEU A 250 20.68 -22.61 6.34
N ALA A 251 20.71 -23.94 6.19
CA ALA A 251 21.82 -24.76 6.70
C ALA A 251 23.17 -24.35 6.07
N THR A 252 23.19 -24.07 4.77
CA THR A 252 24.41 -23.68 4.05
C THR A 252 24.89 -22.29 4.46
N LEU A 253 23.97 -21.32 4.57
CA LEU A 253 24.28 -19.96 5.02
C LEU A 253 24.76 -19.93 6.47
N ALA A 254 24.17 -20.75 7.34
CA ALA A 254 24.60 -20.90 8.73
C ALA A 254 26.01 -21.51 8.84
N ALA A 255 26.33 -22.54 8.04
CA ALA A 255 27.67 -23.11 7.99
C ALA A 255 28.73 -22.09 7.50
N ALA A 256 28.32 -21.15 6.65
CA ALA A 256 29.14 -20.01 6.21
C ALA A 256 29.09 -18.80 7.16
N GLN A 257 28.47 -18.94 8.35
CA GLN A 257 28.32 -17.89 9.37
C GLN A 257 27.67 -16.59 8.86
N ARG A 258 26.77 -16.70 7.88
CA ARG A 258 26.02 -15.55 7.35
C ARG A 258 24.87 -15.17 8.27
N ARG A 259 24.61 -13.88 8.43
CA ARG A 259 23.49 -13.38 9.23
C ARG A 259 22.22 -13.30 8.40
N VAL A 260 21.28 -14.19 8.65
CA VAL A 260 20.01 -14.26 7.92
C VAL A 260 18.85 -13.89 8.84
N ALA A 261 18.02 -12.95 8.38
CA ALA A 261 16.71 -12.68 8.96
C ALA A 261 15.66 -13.51 8.21
N LEU A 262 14.80 -14.24 8.93
CA LEU A 262 13.83 -15.16 8.34
C LEU A 262 12.39 -14.70 8.60
N VAL A 263 11.60 -14.58 7.55
CA VAL A 263 10.14 -14.45 7.63
C VAL A 263 9.53 -15.77 7.16
N HIS A 264 8.77 -16.43 8.02
CA HIS A 264 8.30 -17.80 7.76
C HIS A 264 6.92 -18.06 8.38
N TYR A 265 6.29 -19.15 7.99
CA TYR A 265 5.05 -19.66 8.59
C TYR A 265 5.17 -21.14 9.00
N SER A 266 6.13 -21.89 8.44
CA SER A 266 6.50 -23.26 8.82
C SER A 266 7.59 -23.32 9.89
N ASP A 267 7.93 -24.52 10.38
CA ASP A 267 9.02 -24.70 11.35
C ASP A 267 10.39 -24.76 10.67
N PHE A 268 11.32 -23.91 11.11
CA PHE A 268 12.72 -23.90 10.67
C PHE A 268 13.66 -23.81 11.87
N ALA A 269 14.93 -24.17 11.64
CA ALA A 269 15.98 -23.96 12.64
C ALA A 269 16.17 -22.46 12.93
N PRO A 270 16.59 -22.08 14.15
CA PRO A 270 16.86 -20.69 14.49
C PRO A 270 17.90 -20.04 13.56
N THR A 271 17.62 -18.79 13.17
CA THR A 271 18.50 -17.93 12.36
C THR A 271 18.96 -16.72 13.18
N HIS A 272 19.73 -15.81 12.58
CA HIS A 272 20.19 -14.57 13.25
C HIS A 272 19.01 -13.73 13.79
N ALA A 273 17.93 -13.65 13.01
CA ALA A 273 16.63 -13.16 13.46
C ALA A 273 15.53 -13.94 12.73
N ALA A 274 14.37 -14.12 13.37
CA ALA A 274 13.23 -14.78 12.75
C ALA A 274 11.90 -14.21 13.25
N ILE A 275 10.93 -14.10 12.36
CA ILE A 275 9.53 -13.80 12.67
C ILE A 275 8.64 -14.83 11.99
N ARG A 276 7.76 -15.44 12.77
CA ARG A 276 6.70 -16.30 12.26
C ARG A 276 5.43 -15.50 11.99
N LEU A 277 4.91 -15.60 10.77
CA LEU A 277 3.63 -15.03 10.34
C LEU A 277 2.53 -16.10 10.34
N PRO A 278 1.25 -15.69 10.39
CA PRO A 278 0.13 -16.60 10.20
C PRO A 278 0.18 -17.28 8.82
N ALA A 279 -0.11 -18.59 8.78
CA ALA A 279 -0.11 -19.40 7.55
C ALA A 279 -1.41 -19.25 6.72
N HIS A 280 -2.04 -18.07 6.74
CA HIS A 280 -3.23 -17.78 5.93
C HIS A 280 -3.13 -16.35 5.35
N PRO A 281 -3.73 -16.08 4.17
CA PRO A 281 -3.47 -14.86 3.40
C PRO A 281 -3.66 -13.57 4.20
N ASP A 282 -4.81 -13.42 4.88
CA ASP A 282 -5.13 -12.18 5.60
C ASP A 282 -4.18 -11.90 6.77
N GLY A 283 -3.83 -12.92 7.54
CA GLY A 283 -2.93 -12.78 8.68
C GLY A 283 -1.49 -12.54 8.25
N PHE A 284 -1.08 -13.18 7.14
CA PHE A 284 0.22 -12.92 6.54
C PHE A 284 0.29 -11.49 6.00
N ALA A 285 -0.72 -11.02 5.26
CA ALA A 285 -0.82 -9.66 4.75
C ALA A 285 -0.77 -8.62 5.89
N HIS A 286 -1.54 -8.86 6.96
CA HIS A 286 -1.58 -8.01 8.14
C HIS A 286 -0.19 -7.77 8.75
N ALA A 287 0.62 -8.83 8.83
CA ALA A 287 1.89 -8.82 9.53
C ALA A 287 3.10 -8.55 8.61
N LEU A 288 2.96 -8.70 7.28
CA LEU A 288 4.05 -8.68 6.31
C LEU A 288 4.95 -7.44 6.44
N TYR A 289 4.39 -6.24 6.31
CA TYR A 289 5.22 -5.02 6.30
C TYR A 289 5.86 -4.71 7.65
N ALA A 290 5.17 -5.01 8.75
CA ALA A 290 5.75 -4.89 10.08
C ALA A 290 6.94 -5.86 10.25
N ALA A 291 6.80 -7.10 9.76
CA ALA A 291 7.86 -8.08 9.79
C ALA A 291 9.06 -7.68 8.91
N LEU A 292 8.83 -7.21 7.68
CA LEU A 292 9.91 -6.74 6.82
C LEU A 292 10.67 -5.57 7.45
N ARG A 293 9.97 -4.60 8.04
CA ARG A 293 10.60 -3.47 8.76
C ARG A 293 11.40 -3.92 9.98
N ALA A 294 10.88 -4.86 10.78
CA ALA A 294 11.59 -5.41 11.93
C ALA A 294 12.83 -6.23 11.51
N MET A 295 12.74 -6.98 10.41
CA MET A 295 13.87 -7.74 9.87
C MET A 295 14.94 -6.85 9.23
N ASP A 296 14.55 -5.69 8.69
CA ASP A 296 15.48 -4.73 8.10
C ASP A 296 16.40 -4.08 9.15
N THR A 297 15.92 -3.92 10.38
CA THR A 297 16.71 -3.37 11.49
C THR A 297 17.45 -4.42 12.31
N ALA A 298 17.31 -5.71 11.97
CA ALA A 298 17.93 -6.81 12.70
C ALA A 298 19.45 -6.96 12.43
N GLY A 299 20.02 -6.18 11.52
CA GLY A 299 21.45 -6.25 11.17
C GLY A 299 21.84 -7.52 10.42
N ALA A 300 20.90 -8.10 9.66
CA ALA A 300 21.14 -9.23 8.78
C ALA A 300 21.80 -8.79 7.45
N GLU A 301 22.42 -9.74 6.75
CA GLU A 301 22.91 -9.55 5.37
C GLU A 301 21.83 -9.81 4.32
N LEU A 302 20.77 -10.54 4.71
CA LEU A 302 19.70 -11.03 3.85
C LEU A 302 18.44 -11.26 4.68
N ILE A 303 17.30 -10.85 4.14
CA ILE A 303 15.97 -11.29 4.57
C ILE A 303 15.54 -12.42 3.63
N LEU A 304 15.39 -13.63 4.16
CA LEU A 304 14.75 -14.74 3.47
C LEU A 304 13.29 -14.82 3.88
N VAL A 305 12.42 -14.94 2.87
CA VAL A 305 10.99 -15.14 3.06
C VAL A 305 10.61 -16.52 2.56
N GLU A 306 9.95 -17.31 3.40
CA GLU A 306 9.28 -18.53 2.95
C GLU A 306 8.19 -18.16 1.95
N ALA A 307 8.30 -18.67 0.72
CA ALA A 307 7.37 -18.36 -0.35
C ALA A 307 5.94 -18.80 0.05
N PRO A 308 4.94 -17.90 -0.01
CA PRO A 308 3.55 -18.29 0.20
C PRO A 308 3.01 -19.15 -0.95
N PRO A 309 1.88 -19.85 -0.75
CA PRO A 309 1.14 -20.49 -1.83
C PRO A 309 0.84 -19.52 -2.98
N GLN A 310 0.71 -20.03 -4.20
CA GLN A 310 0.54 -19.22 -5.42
C GLN A 310 -0.92 -19.15 -5.91
N ASP A 311 -1.88 -19.65 -5.13
CA ASP A 311 -3.30 -19.58 -5.49
C ASP A 311 -3.86 -18.15 -5.37
N GLY A 312 -5.09 -17.97 -5.86
CA GLY A 312 -5.75 -16.67 -5.99
C GLY A 312 -5.82 -15.85 -4.69
N ALA A 313 -5.96 -16.51 -3.54
CA ALA A 313 -6.09 -15.83 -2.25
C ALA A 313 -4.78 -15.14 -1.81
N TRP A 314 -3.64 -15.61 -2.33
CA TRP A 314 -2.32 -15.09 -1.99
C TRP A 314 -1.78 -14.05 -2.98
N LEU A 315 -2.53 -13.74 -4.05
CA LEU A 315 -2.07 -12.82 -5.10
C LEU A 315 -1.64 -11.45 -4.57
N GLY A 316 -2.35 -10.90 -3.58
CA GLY A 316 -1.99 -9.64 -2.94
C GLY A 316 -0.63 -9.71 -2.25
N VAL A 317 -0.40 -10.73 -1.43
CA VAL A 317 0.85 -10.96 -0.70
C VAL A 317 2.01 -11.23 -1.66
N ASN A 318 1.82 -12.15 -2.60
CA ASN A 318 2.82 -12.53 -3.60
C ASN A 318 3.23 -11.35 -4.48
N ASP A 319 2.30 -10.46 -4.81
CA ASP A 319 2.63 -9.24 -5.55
C ASP A 319 3.60 -8.33 -4.77
N ARG A 320 3.37 -8.13 -3.47
CA ARG A 320 4.25 -7.29 -2.64
C ARG A 320 5.63 -7.93 -2.44
N LEU A 321 5.68 -9.22 -2.15
CA LEU A 321 6.95 -9.93 -1.97
C LEU A 321 7.80 -9.98 -3.23
N ARG A 322 7.18 -10.18 -4.41
CA ARG A 322 7.88 -10.16 -5.69
C ARG A 322 8.54 -8.81 -5.95
N ARG A 323 7.82 -7.71 -5.67
CA ARG A 323 8.33 -6.34 -5.82
C ARG A 323 9.44 -6.03 -4.83
N ALA A 324 9.31 -6.48 -3.58
CA ALA A 324 10.34 -6.32 -2.55
C ALA A 324 11.64 -7.08 -2.92
N ALA A 325 11.52 -8.27 -3.51
CA ALA A 325 12.65 -9.10 -3.92
C ALA A 325 13.27 -8.70 -5.27
N HIS A 326 12.61 -7.87 -6.09
CA HIS A 326 13.02 -7.58 -7.47
C HIS A 326 14.44 -7.02 -7.58
N GLY A 327 14.83 -6.11 -6.68
CA GLY A 327 16.18 -5.53 -6.67
C GLY A 327 17.28 -6.47 -6.18
N SER A 328 16.92 -7.67 -5.70
CA SER A 328 17.82 -8.60 -5.00
C SER A 328 18.06 -9.90 -5.78
N VAL A 329 17.72 -9.95 -7.07
CA VAL A 329 17.90 -11.15 -7.90
C VAL A 329 19.35 -11.62 -7.86
N GLY A 330 19.54 -12.91 -7.57
CA GLY A 330 20.87 -13.54 -7.48
C GLY A 330 21.61 -13.34 -6.16
N ILE A 331 21.06 -12.60 -5.18
CA ILE A 331 21.73 -12.36 -3.89
C ILE A 331 22.05 -13.66 -3.15
N VAL A 332 21.10 -14.61 -3.13
CA VAL A 332 21.25 -15.91 -2.47
C VAL A 332 22.41 -16.69 -3.10
N HIS A 333 22.43 -16.79 -4.44
CA HIS A 333 23.51 -17.44 -5.16
C HIS A 333 24.87 -16.78 -4.88
N GLY A 334 24.92 -15.44 -4.85
CA GLY A 334 26.13 -14.70 -4.51
C GLY A 334 26.64 -14.99 -3.08
N LEU A 335 25.74 -15.05 -2.10
CA LEU A 335 26.10 -15.34 -0.70
C LEU A 335 26.53 -16.79 -0.49
N LEU A 336 25.91 -17.74 -1.21
CA LEU A 336 26.28 -19.15 -1.18
C LEU A 336 27.68 -19.41 -1.79
N ASN A 337 28.08 -18.61 -2.79
CA ASN A 337 29.34 -18.81 -3.52
C ASN A 337 30.51 -17.93 -3.04
N LYS A 338 30.24 -16.85 -2.29
CA LYS A 338 31.29 -16.05 -1.65
C LYS A 338 31.87 -16.83 -0.47
N ARG A 339 32.97 -17.55 -0.73
CA ARG A 339 33.82 -18.13 0.32
C ARG A 339 34.25 -17.03 1.29
N VAL A 340 34.01 -17.24 2.57
CA VAL A 340 34.67 -16.48 3.63
C VAL A 340 36.16 -16.82 3.50
N VAL A 341 36.97 -15.83 3.13
CA VAL A 341 38.43 -15.93 3.11
C VAL A 341 38.95 -15.71 4.51
#